data_AF-A0A932FDZ3-F1
#
_entry.id   AF-A0A932FDZ3-F1
#
_cell.length_a   1.000
_cell.length_b   1.000
_cell.length_c   1.000
_cell.angle_alpha   90.00
_cell.angle_beta   90.00
_cell.angle_gamma   90.00
#
_symmetry.space_group_name_H-M   'P 1'
#
loop_
_entity.id
_entity.type
_entity.pdbx_description
1 polymer ?
#
loop_
_entity_poly.entity_id
_entity_poly.type
_entity_poly.pdbx_seq_one_letter_code
_entity_poly.pdbx_strand_id
1 'polypeptide(L)'
;MMTVKERLHQMVEDLPEQEASAAQRYLEFLQCRATLPPVLAEAPFDDEPEASEELAAVLEAREDLANGRIHSHREVRRLLLGVE
;
A
#
# COMPACT_ATOMS: atom_id res chain seq x y z
N MET A 1 3.91 38.70 11.76
CA MET A 1 3.72 38.07 10.44
C MET A 1 3.11 36.72 10.68
N MET A 2 1.93 36.45 10.13
CA MET A 2 1.20 35.21 10.38
C MET A 2 1.85 34.04 9.62
N THR A 3 2.02 32.90 10.27
CA THR A 3 2.58 31.69 9.66
C THR A 3 1.55 31.04 8.72
N VAL A 4 2.01 30.10 7.88
CA VAL A 4 1.11 29.33 7.00
C VAL A 4 0.12 28.48 7.82
N LYS A 5 0.57 27.88 8.94
CA LYS A 5 -0.30 27.07 9.81
C LYS A 5 -1.37 27.91 10.51
N GLU A 6 -1.00 29.10 10.97
CA GLU A 6 -1.95 30.04 11.57
C GLU A 6 -3.02 30.47 10.56
N ARG A 7 -2.64 30.78 9.31
CA ARG A 7 -3.62 31.08 8.26
C ARG A 7 -4.54 29.90 7.95
N LEU A 8 -4.00 28.68 7.91
CA LEU A 8 -4.78 27.47 7.67
C LEU A 8 -5.80 27.22 8.80
N HIS A 9 -5.41 27.44 10.06
CA HIS A 9 -6.32 27.32 11.19
C HIS A 9 -7.49 28.30 11.07
N GLN A 10 -7.22 29.57 10.74
CA GLN A 10 -8.28 30.56 10.53
C GLN A 10 -9.23 30.17 9.38
N MET A 11 -8.68 29.65 8.27
CA MET A 11 -9.50 29.17 7.16
C MET A 11 -10.41 27.99 7.52
N VAL A 12 -10.01 27.15 8.48
CA VAL A 12 -10.84 26.05 8.98
C VAL A 12 -11.95 26.59 9.89
N GLU A 13 -11.65 27.55 10.76
CA GLU A 13 -12.65 28.20 11.63
C GLU A 13 -13.72 28.96 10.83
N ASP A 14 -13.32 29.58 9.70
CA ASP A 14 -14.21 30.36 8.84
C ASP A 14 -15.01 29.48 7.86
N LEU A 15 -14.76 28.17 7.81
CA LEU A 15 -15.35 27.25 6.84
C LEU A 15 -16.81 26.92 7.20
N PRO A 16 -17.75 26.89 6.25
CA PRO A 16 -19.07 26.34 6.49
C PRO A 16 -19.00 24.87 6.90
N GLU A 17 -19.78 24.48 7.91
CA GLU A 17 -19.79 23.10 8.44
C GLU A 17 -20.02 22.04 7.35
N GLN A 18 -20.80 22.35 6.30
CA GLN A 18 -21.04 21.41 5.20
C GLN A 18 -19.76 21.07 4.42
N GLU A 19 -18.81 22.00 4.37
CA GLU A 19 -17.52 21.86 3.68
C GLU A 19 -16.42 21.28 4.60
N ALA A 20 -16.64 21.28 5.92
CA ALA A 20 -15.67 20.80 6.91
C ALA A 20 -15.25 19.35 6.66
N SER A 21 -16.20 18.50 6.28
CA SER A 21 -15.92 17.10 5.92
C SER A 21 -14.99 16.97 4.70
N ALA A 22 -15.08 17.86 3.72
CA ALA A 22 -14.21 17.85 2.55
C ALA A 22 -12.79 18.32 2.91
N ALA A 23 -12.69 19.41 3.70
CA ALA A 23 -11.42 19.92 4.20
C ALA A 23 -10.70 18.90 5.09
N GLN A 24 -11.42 18.25 6.01
CA GLN A 24 -10.87 17.20 6.88
C GLN A 24 -10.27 16.06 6.06
N ARG A 25 -11.01 15.51 5.08
CA ARG A 25 -10.51 14.41 4.23
C ARG A 25 -9.25 14.80 3.46
N TYR A 26 -9.16 16.05 3.01
CA TYR A 26 -7.95 16.51 2.32
C TYR A 26 -6.77 16.66 3.29
N LEU A 27 -6.99 17.17 4.50
CA LEU A 27 -5.94 17.26 5.52
C LEU A 27 -5.47 15.89 5.99
N GLU A 28 -6.37 14.91 6.13
CA GLU A 28 -6.05 13.50 6.39
C GLU A 28 -5.23 12.90 5.25
N PHE A 29 -5.64 13.13 4.00
CA PHE A 29 -4.86 12.73 2.83
C PHE A 29 -3.46 13.34 2.86
N LEU A 30 -3.31 14.63 3.15
CA LEU A 30 -1.99 15.27 3.24
C LEU A 30 -1.12 14.68 4.35
N GLN A 31 -1.71 14.24 5.47
CA GLN A 31 -0.99 13.53 6.53
C GLN A 31 -0.55 12.13 6.08
N CYS A 32 -1.38 11.41 5.32
CA CYS A 32 -1.07 10.07 4.82
C CYS A 32 -0.13 10.07 3.60
N ARG A 33 -0.19 11.10 2.75
CA ARG A 33 0.59 11.18 1.50
C ARG A 33 2.06 11.50 1.75
N ALA A 34 2.40 12.07 2.90
CA ALA A 34 3.73 12.60 3.17
C ALA A 34 4.77 11.54 3.54
N THR A 35 4.37 10.34 3.94
CA THR A 35 5.35 9.37 4.39
C THR A 35 4.76 7.97 4.33
N LEU A 36 5.47 7.03 3.69
CA LEU A 36 5.42 5.65 4.16
C LEU A 36 5.50 5.72 5.70
N PRO A 37 4.66 4.98 6.45
CA PRO A 37 4.80 4.88 7.89
C PRO A 37 6.29 4.76 8.23
N PRO A 38 6.85 5.50 9.20
CA PRO A 38 8.30 5.48 9.45
C PRO A 38 8.88 4.05 9.52
N VAL A 39 8.09 3.11 10.05
CA VAL A 39 8.38 1.67 10.05
C VAL A 39 8.65 1.06 8.67
N LEU A 40 7.96 1.49 7.61
CA LEU A 40 8.18 1.04 6.23
C LEU A 40 9.25 1.88 5.51
N ALA A 41 9.43 3.16 5.87
CA ALA A 41 10.45 4.01 5.28
C ALA A 41 11.86 3.62 5.74
N GLU A 42 11.99 3.11 6.97
CA GLU A 42 13.24 2.69 7.60
C GLU A 42 13.40 1.16 7.66
N ALA A 43 12.44 0.41 7.10
CA ALA A 43 12.54 -1.04 7.04
C ALA A 43 13.82 -1.44 6.29
N PRO A 44 14.66 -2.33 6.85
CA PRO A 44 15.76 -2.89 6.09
C PRO A 44 15.23 -3.67 4.89
N PHE A 45 16.02 -3.75 3.83
CA PHE A 45 15.74 -4.69 2.76
C PHE A 45 15.82 -6.12 3.29
N ASP A 46 14.96 -6.99 2.75
CA ASP A 46 14.95 -8.41 3.07
C ASP A 46 16.08 -9.11 2.28
N ASP A 47 17.31 -8.96 2.79
CA ASP A 47 18.53 -9.53 2.24
C ASP A 47 18.98 -10.78 3.04
N GLU A 48 18.06 -11.43 3.76
CA GLU A 48 18.35 -12.67 4.48
C GLU A 48 18.67 -13.81 3.50
N PRO A 49 19.58 -14.75 3.85
CA PRO A 49 19.88 -15.88 3.00
C PRO A 49 18.66 -16.80 2.90
N GLU A 50 18.26 -17.14 1.68
CA GLU A 50 17.12 -18.02 1.39
C GLU A 50 17.27 -19.37 2.10
N ALA A 51 16.22 -19.80 2.80
CA ALA A 51 16.20 -21.10 3.44
C ALA A 51 16.16 -22.22 2.39
N SER A 52 16.66 -23.40 2.73
CA SER A 52 16.69 -24.53 1.79
C SER A 52 15.30 -24.93 1.27
N GLU A 53 14.27 -24.77 2.10
CA GLU A 53 12.88 -25.07 1.74
C GLU A 53 12.32 -24.03 0.76
N GLU A 54 12.69 -22.76 0.93
CA GLU A 54 12.29 -21.66 0.03
C GLU A 54 12.94 -21.83 -1.34
N LEU A 55 14.24 -22.12 -1.38
CA LEU A 55 14.95 -22.42 -2.62
C LEU A 55 14.34 -23.62 -3.34
N ALA A 56 13.96 -24.67 -2.62
CA ALA A 56 13.30 -25.84 -3.20
C ALA A 56 11.95 -25.47 -3.84
N ALA A 57 11.14 -24.66 -3.17
CA ALA A 57 9.86 -24.17 -3.70
C ALA A 57 10.04 -23.29 -4.95
N VAL A 58 11.09 -22.46 -4.99
CA VAL A 58 11.44 -21.67 -6.18
C VAL A 58 11.85 -22.55 -7.35
N LEU A 59 12.63 -23.60 -7.09
CA LEU A 59 13.05 -24.56 -8.12
C LEU A 59 11.85 -25.34 -8.67
N GLU A 60 10.94 -25.80 -7.80
CA GLU A 60 9.68 -26.44 -8.19
C GLU A 60 8.84 -25.52 -9.09
N ALA A 61 8.63 -24.26 -8.68
CA ALA A 61 7.87 -23.29 -9.45
C ALA A 61 8.50 -23.01 -10.84
N ARG A 62 9.83 -23.00 -10.94
CA ARG A 62 10.54 -22.87 -12.22
C ARG A 62 10.35 -24.09 -13.12
N GLU A 63 10.35 -25.28 -12.55
CA GLU A 63 10.08 -26.52 -13.28
C GLU A 63 8.63 -26.57 -13.80
N ASP A 64 7.68 -26.15 -12.97
CA ASP A 64 6.28 -26.05 -13.34
C ASP A 64 6.07 -25.08 -14.50
N LEU A 65 6.72 -23.92 -14.44
CA LEU A 65 6.71 -22.95 -15.53
C LEU A 65 7.28 -23.54 -16.83
N ALA A 66 8.41 -24.24 -16.76
CA ALA A 66 9.05 -24.85 -17.93
C ALA A 66 8.18 -25.95 -18.57
N ASN A 67 7.39 -26.66 -17.77
CA ASN A 67 6.50 -27.72 -18.23
C ASN A 67 5.06 -27.25 -18.51
N GLY A 68 4.78 -25.95 -18.40
CA GLY A 68 3.44 -25.38 -18.61
C GLY A 68 2.42 -25.77 -17.54
N ARG A 69 2.86 -26.23 -16.37
CA ARG A 69 2.02 -26.53 -15.20
C ARG A 69 1.67 -25.22 -14.45
N ILE A 70 1.09 -24.28 -15.16
CA ILE A 70 0.77 -22.93 -14.64
C ILE A 70 -0.71 -22.63 -14.78
N HIS A 71 -1.20 -21.76 -13.90
CA HIS A 71 -2.54 -21.19 -13.99
C HIS A 71 -2.45 -19.69 -14.21
N SER A 72 -3.27 -19.15 -15.09
CA SER A 72 -3.43 -17.70 -15.20
C SER A 72 -4.04 -17.15 -13.91
N HIS A 73 -3.72 -15.89 -13.60
CA HIS A 73 -4.26 -15.22 -12.42
C HIS A 73 -5.79 -15.26 -12.36
N ARG A 74 -6.47 -15.13 -13.52
CA ARG A 74 -7.92 -15.25 -13.63
C ARG A 74 -8.41 -16.64 -13.24
N GLU A 75 -7.73 -17.70 -13.68
CA GLU A 75 -8.10 -19.08 -13.32
C GLU A 75 -7.94 -19.33 -11.83
N VAL A 76 -6.85 -18.84 -11.22
CA VAL A 76 -6.62 -18.95 -9.77
C VAL A 76 -7.71 -18.22 -8.98
N ARG A 77 -8.05 -16.99 -9.36
CA ARG A 77 -9.13 -16.22 -8.71
C ARG A 77 -10.48 -16.93 -8.80
N ARG A 78 -10.81 -17.50 -9.95
CA ARG A 78 -12.03 -18.29 -10.12
C ARG A 78 -12.04 -19.54 -9.24
N LEU A 79 -10.93 -20.29 -9.19
CA LEU A 79 -10.84 -21.56 -8.46
C LEU A 79 -10.83 -21.38 -6.94
N LEU A 80 -10.08 -20.39 -6.43
CA LEU A 80 -9.86 -20.22 -4.99
C LEU A 80 -10.82 -19.24 -4.33
N LEU A 81 -11.29 -18.24 -5.08
CA LEU A 81 -12.08 -17.13 -4.52
C LEU A 81 -13.50 -17.06 -5.12
N GLY A 82 -13.80 -17.86 -6.15
CA GLY A 82 -15.13 -17.89 -6.78
C GLY A 82 -15.51 -16.58 -7.50
N VAL A 83 -14.53 -15.73 -7.80
CA VAL A 83 -14.74 -14.43 -8.45
C VAL A 83 -14.06 -14.40 -9.82
N GLU A 84 -14.73 -13.78 -10.80
CA GLU A 84 -14.15 -13.54 -12.14
C GLU A 84 -13.01 -12.52 -12.09
#